data_AF-A0A1Z8LFE4-F1
#
_entry.id   AF-A0A1Z8LFE4-F1
#
_cell.length_a   1.000
_cell.length_b   1.000
_cell.length_c   1.000
_cell.angle_alpha   90.00
_cell.angle_beta   90.00
_cell.angle_gamma   90.00
#
_symmetry.space_group_name_H-M   'P 1'
#
loop_
_entity.id
_entity.type
_entity.pdbx_description
1 polymer ?
#
loop_
_entity_poly.entity_id
_entity_poly.type
_entity_poly.pdbx_seq_one_letter_code
_entity_poly.pdbx_strand_id
1 'polypeptide(L)'
;MQTSNRILDDLARVASGAASTLVGVKGEIDALIRQRIEKLVINADLITRHEFDAVKDMASEARAEQDRLQKRIALLETQLAEEMKNNKSATRVATERPKTAKNKTSTRRKT
;
A
#
# COMPACT_ATOMS: atom_id res chain seq x y z
N MET A 1 -30.70 -31.41 -71.98
CA MET A 1 -30.66 -30.53 -70.79
C MET A 1 -30.38 -31.37 -69.57
N GLN A 2 -29.13 -31.41 -69.05
CA GLN A 2 -28.79 -32.19 -67.83
C GLN A 2 -27.42 -31.86 -67.21
N THR A 3 -26.62 -30.96 -67.79
CA THR A 3 -25.25 -30.67 -67.36
C THR A 3 -25.16 -29.65 -66.22
N SER A 4 -26.14 -28.75 -66.09
CA SER A 4 -26.13 -27.68 -65.07
C SER A 4 -26.31 -28.15 -63.63
N ASN A 5 -26.89 -29.34 -63.40
CA ASN A 5 -27.14 -29.85 -62.04
C ASN A 5 -25.93 -30.52 -61.38
N ARG A 6 -24.97 -31.05 -62.14
CA ARG A 6 -23.85 -31.84 -61.56
C ARG A 6 -22.82 -30.97 -60.82
N ILE A 7 -22.49 -29.80 -61.35
CA ILE A 7 -21.54 -28.88 -60.70
C ILE A 7 -22.14 -28.30 -59.41
N LEU A 8 -23.44 -28.01 -59.43
CA LEU A 8 -24.16 -27.54 -58.24
C LEU A 8 -24.30 -28.63 -57.17
N ASP A 9 -24.48 -29.89 -57.57
CA ASP A 9 -24.57 -31.04 -56.66
C ASP A 9 -23.21 -31.37 -56.01
N ASP A 10 -22.11 -31.34 -56.77
CA ASP A 10 -20.77 -31.50 -56.21
C ASP A 10 -20.40 -30.35 -55.25
N LEU A 11 -20.78 -29.11 -55.59
CA LEU A 11 -20.61 -27.97 -54.70
C LEU A 11 -21.45 -28.10 -53.43
N ALA A 12 -22.70 -28.56 -53.54
CA ALA A 12 -23.55 -28.81 -52.39
C ALA A 12 -22.97 -29.90 -51.49
N ARG A 13 -22.44 -30.99 -52.07
CA ARG A 13 -21.81 -32.08 -51.34
C ARG A 13 -20.54 -31.65 -50.62
N VAL A 14 -19.71 -30.83 -51.27
CA VAL A 14 -18.52 -30.23 -50.66
C VAL A 14 -18.91 -29.21 -49.60
N ALA A 15 -19.93 -28.38 -49.83
CA ALA A 15 -20.41 -27.40 -48.86
C ALA A 15 -20.99 -28.07 -47.61
N SER A 16 -21.75 -29.17 -47.76
CA SER A 16 -22.25 -29.96 -46.63
C SER A 16 -21.11 -30.64 -45.86
N GLY A 17 -20.10 -31.15 -46.56
CA GLY A 17 -18.88 -31.69 -45.95
C GLY A 17 -18.07 -30.63 -45.20
N ALA A 18 -17.85 -29.47 -45.82
CA ALA A 18 -17.11 -28.34 -45.24
C ALA A 18 -17.85 -27.68 -44.07
N ALA A 19 -19.17 -27.57 -44.13
CA ALA A 19 -19.98 -27.10 -43.01
C ALA A 19 -19.84 -28.04 -41.80
N SER A 20 -19.80 -29.35 -42.03
CA SER A 20 -19.63 -30.35 -40.97
C SER A 20 -18.23 -30.28 -40.33
N THR A 21 -17.18 -30.06 -41.12
CA THR A 21 -15.82 -29.92 -40.58
C THR A 21 -15.61 -28.60 -39.84
N LEU A 22 -16.19 -27.49 -40.33
CA LEU A 22 -16.14 -26.19 -39.64
C LEU A 22 -16.80 -26.23 -38.26
N VAL A 23 -17.90 -26.98 -38.10
CA VAL A 23 -18.57 -27.16 -36.81
C VAL A 23 -17.69 -27.96 -35.83
N GLY A 24 -16.96 -28.98 -36.31
CA GLY A 24 -15.98 -29.72 -35.51
C GLY A 24 -14.76 -28.89 -35.10
N VAL A 25 -14.17 -28.17 -36.06
CA VAL A 25 -13.00 -27.30 -35.84
C VAL A 25 -13.32 -26.16 -34.86
N LYS A 26 -14.53 -25.61 -34.89
CA LYS A 26 -14.95 -24.58 -33.92
C LYS A 26 -14.86 -25.09 -32.47
N GLY A 27 -15.31 -26.32 -32.22
CA GLY A 27 -15.23 -26.91 -30.88
C GLY A 27 -13.80 -27.11 -30.40
N GLU A 28 -12.90 -27.51 -31.30
CA GLU A 28 -11.47 -27.66 -31.02
C GLU A 28 -10.80 -26.31 -30.73
N ILE A 29 -11.14 -25.27 -31.50
CA ILE A 29 -10.64 -23.90 -31.28
C ILE A 29 -11.11 -23.37 -29.92
N ASP A 30 -12.39 -23.53 -29.58
CA ASP A 30 -12.94 -23.08 -28.29
C ASP A 30 -12.23 -23.77 -27.10
N ALA A 31 -11.93 -25.07 -27.23
CA ALA A 31 -11.17 -25.82 -26.24
C ALA A 31 -9.72 -25.32 -26.10
N LEU A 32 -9.05 -25.04 -27.23
CA LEU A 32 -7.69 -24.49 -27.25
C LEU A 32 -7.62 -23.09 -26.62
N ILE A 33 -8.61 -22.23 -26.93
CA ILE A 33 -8.72 -20.89 -26.34
C ILE A 33 -8.91 -21.01 -24.83
N ARG A 34 -9.81 -21.88 -24.36
CA ARG A 34 -10.04 -22.11 -22.93
C ARG A 34 -8.77 -22.59 -22.22
N GLN A 35 -8.05 -23.57 -22.78
CA GLN A 35 -6.78 -24.02 -22.22
C GLN A 35 -5.72 -22.90 -22.19
N ARG A 36 -5.68 -22.04 -23.21
CA ARG A 36 -4.73 -20.93 -23.25
C ARG A 36 -5.04 -19.91 -22.16
N ILE A 37 -6.32 -19.56 -21.96
CA ILE A 37 -6.76 -18.66 -20.90
C ILE A 37 -6.45 -19.26 -19.53
N GLU A 38 -6.77 -20.54 -19.31
CA GLU A 38 -6.48 -21.24 -18.05
C GLU A 38 -4.98 -21.21 -17.73
N LYS A 39 -4.12 -21.50 -18.71
CA LYS A 39 -2.66 -21.38 -18.55
C LYS A 39 -2.23 -19.95 -18.26
N LEU A 40 -2.83 -18.95 -18.91
CA LEU A 40 -2.50 -17.54 -18.65
C LEU A 40 -2.91 -17.13 -17.24
N VAL A 41 -4.05 -17.59 -16.73
CA VAL A 41 -4.54 -17.28 -15.38
C VAL A 41 -3.70 -18.00 -14.31
N ILE A 42 -3.29 -19.25 -14.54
CA ILE A 42 -2.41 -20.00 -13.63
C ILE A 42 -1.01 -19.38 -13.58
N ASN A 43 -0.50 -18.90 -14.72
CA ASN A 43 0.83 -18.28 -14.80
C ASN A 43 0.80 -16.79 -14.44
N ALA A 44 -0.37 -16.16 -14.43
CA ALA A 44 -0.52 -14.84 -13.86
C ALA A 44 -0.47 -15.03 -12.34
N ASP A 45 0.51 -14.39 -11.71
CA ASP A 45 0.73 -14.38 -10.26
C ASP A 45 -0.41 -13.60 -9.58
N LEU A 46 -1.63 -14.16 -9.63
CA LEU A 46 -2.85 -13.52 -9.19
C LEU A 46 -3.02 -13.75 -7.69
N ILE A 47 -3.09 -12.65 -6.95
CA ILE A 47 -3.40 -12.66 -5.53
C ILE A 47 -4.86 -13.13 -5.38
N THR A 48 -5.10 -14.09 -4.49
CA THR A 48 -6.47 -14.52 -4.25
C THR A 48 -7.27 -13.39 -3.63
N ARG A 49 -8.58 -13.35 -3.89
CA ARG A 49 -9.42 -12.29 -3.34
C ARG A 49 -9.36 -12.22 -1.81
N HIS A 50 -9.27 -13.38 -1.14
CA HIS A 50 -9.14 -13.45 0.30
C HIS A 50 -7.82 -12.82 0.81
N GLU A 51 -6.69 -13.10 0.16
CA GLU A 51 -5.40 -12.47 0.51
C GLU A 51 -5.44 -10.96 0.26
N PHE A 52 -6.07 -10.53 -0.85
CA PHE A 52 -6.26 -9.12 -1.12
C PHE A 52 -7.08 -8.43 -0.03
N ASP A 53 -8.20 -9.03 0.38
CA ASP A 53 -9.05 -8.49 1.43
C ASP A 53 -8.31 -8.45 2.78
N ALA A 54 -7.56 -9.50 3.14
CA ALA A 54 -6.75 -9.53 4.35
C ALA A 54 -5.66 -8.43 4.39
N VAL A 55 -4.95 -8.22 3.27
CA VAL A 55 -3.93 -7.16 3.17
C VAL A 55 -4.55 -5.78 3.20
N LYS A 56 -5.73 -5.62 2.57
CA LYS A 56 -6.46 -4.34 2.58
C LYS A 56 -6.91 -3.96 3.99
N ASP A 57 -7.42 -4.91 4.76
CA ASP A 57 -7.85 -4.68 6.14
C ASP A 57 -6.65 -4.36 7.03
N MET A 58 -5.57 -5.15 6.93
CA MET A 58 -4.31 -4.89 7.63
C MET A 58 -3.74 -3.51 7.29
N ALA A 59 -3.74 -3.12 6.01
CA ALA A 59 -3.26 -1.81 5.57
C ALA A 59 -4.12 -0.68 6.14
N SER A 60 -5.44 -0.87 6.20
CA SER A 60 -6.37 0.12 6.76
C SER A 60 -6.15 0.30 8.26
N GLU A 61 -6.01 -0.80 9.00
CA GLU A 61 -5.74 -0.79 10.43
C GLU A 61 -4.37 -0.16 10.74
N ALA A 62 -3.33 -0.54 10.00
CA ALA A 62 -1.99 0.03 10.15
C ALA A 62 -1.99 1.56 9.99
N ARG A 63 -2.72 2.10 9.00
CA ARG A 63 -2.84 3.56 8.83
C ARG A 63 -3.52 4.23 10.01
N ALA A 64 -4.58 3.63 10.55
CA ALA A 64 -5.26 4.15 11.72
C ALA A 64 -4.37 4.12 12.98
N GLU A 65 -3.57 3.06 13.15
CA GLU A 65 -2.61 2.96 14.24
C GLU A 65 -1.46 3.95 14.11
N GLN A 66 -0.95 4.17 12.89
CA GLN A 66 0.08 5.18 12.62
C GLN A 66 -0.38 6.57 13.07
N ASP A 67 -1.60 6.99 12.74
CA ASP A 67 -2.14 8.28 13.16
C ASP A 67 -2.25 8.38 14.69
N ARG A 68 -2.63 7.30 15.38
CA ARG A 68 -2.69 7.25 16.85
C ARG A 68 -1.31 7.38 17.47
N LEU A 69 -0.34 6.65 16.95
CA LEU A 69 1.05 6.69 17.41
C LEU A 69 1.66 8.07 17.18
N GLN A 70 1.43 8.69 16.03
CA GLN A 70 1.93 10.03 15.73
C GLN A 70 1.39 11.09 16.70
N LYS A 71 0.10 11.01 17.06
CA LYS A 71 -0.48 11.89 18.10
C LYS A 71 0.18 11.68 19.46
N ARG A 72 0.42 10.42 19.84
CA ARG A 72 1.07 10.08 21.11
C ARG A 72 2.52 10.57 21.15
N ILE A 73 3.26 10.41 20.06
CA ILE A 73 4.63 10.91 19.92
C ILE A 73 4.64 12.43 20.06
N ALA A 74 3.78 13.15 19.34
CA ALA A 74 3.69 14.61 19.44
C ALA A 74 3.38 15.08 20.88
N LEU A 75 2.45 14.42 21.57
CA LEU A 75 2.17 14.72 22.97
C LEU A 75 3.39 14.51 23.87
N LEU A 76 4.09 13.38 23.72
CA LEU A 76 5.28 13.08 24.52
C LEU A 76 6.42 14.07 24.22
N GLU A 77 6.62 14.44 22.95
CA GLU A 77 7.61 15.44 22.54
C GLU A 77 7.31 16.81 23.17
N THR A 78 6.04 17.22 23.22
CA THR A 78 5.66 18.47 23.89
C THR A 78 5.89 18.41 25.40
N GLN A 79 5.54 17.32 26.06
CA GLN A 79 5.76 17.14 27.50
C GLN A 79 7.26 17.19 27.83
N LEU A 80 8.08 16.48 27.07
CA LEU A 80 9.53 16.47 27.26
C LEU A 80 10.15 17.87 27.04
N ALA A 81 9.67 18.60 26.02
CA ALA A 81 10.12 19.97 25.78
C ALA A 81 9.80 20.90 26.95
N GLU A 82 8.60 20.78 27.56
CA GLU A 82 8.21 21.54 28.74
C GLU A 82 9.03 21.14 29.98
N GLU A 83 9.26 19.85 30.21
CA GLU A 83 10.13 19.38 31.31
C GLU A 83 11.56 19.91 31.16
N MET A 84 12.11 19.90 29.94
CA MET A 84 13.44 20.46 29.67
C MET A 84 13.51 21.97 29.90
N LYS A 85 12.43 22.72 29.59
CA LYS A 85 12.34 24.15 29.90
C LYS A 85 12.32 24.37 31.41
N ASN A 86 11.50 23.61 32.14
CA ASN A 86 11.35 23.71 33.59
C ASN A 86 12.66 23.38 34.34
N ASN A 87 13.41 22.37 33.90
CA ASN A 87 14.72 22.05 34.48
C ASN A 87 15.78 23.14 34.20
N LYS A 88 15.75 23.77 33.02
CA LYS A 88 16.65 24.90 32.70
C LYS A 88 16.34 26.14 33.52
N SER A 89 15.07 26.46 33.76
CA SER A 89 14.70 27.58 34.64
C SER A 89 15.05 27.29 36.11
N ALA A 90 14.87 26.07 36.61
CA ALA A 90 15.31 25.68 37.95
C ALA A 90 16.84 25.82 38.14
N THR A 91 17.63 25.46 37.13
CA THR A 91 19.10 25.58 37.16
C THR A 91 19.58 27.03 37.05
N ARG A 92 18.89 27.88 36.27
CA ARG A 92 19.20 29.31 36.17
C ARG A 92 18.88 30.06 37.47
N VAL A 93 17.76 29.76 38.12
CA VAL A 93 17.39 30.35 39.42
C VAL A 93 18.39 29.97 40.53
N ALA A 94 18.99 28.77 40.47
CA ALA A 94 20.05 28.37 41.40
C ALA A 94 21.39 29.12 41.16
N THR A 95 21.64 29.60 39.94
CA THR A 95 22.87 30.31 39.55
C THR A 95 22.75 31.84 39.72
N GLU A 96 21.53 32.38 39.75
CA GLU A 96 21.22 33.81 39.90
C GLU A 96 20.88 34.26 41.34
N ARG A 97 21.28 33.52 42.40
CA ARG A 97 21.31 34.13 43.74
C ARG A 97 22.40 35.20 43.79
N PRO A 98 22.06 36.47 44.09
CA PRO A 98 23.01 37.57 43.98
C PRO A 98 24.10 37.46 45.04
N LYS A 99 25.36 37.45 44.59
CA LYS A 99 26.55 37.73 45.41
C LYS A 99 26.56 39.20 45.82
N THR A 100 25.69 39.61 46.74
CA THR A 100 25.71 40.97 47.33
C THR A 100 25.49 40.93 48.83
N ALA A 101 26.50 40.47 49.58
CA ALA A 101 26.62 40.75 51.02
C ALA A 101 28.04 40.49 51.54
N LYS A 102 29.07 41.14 50.97
CA LYS A 102 30.42 41.19 51.60
C LYS A 102 31.24 42.36 51.08
N ASN A 103 30.82 43.58 51.38
CA ASN A 103 31.79 44.67 51.54
C ASN A 103 31.19 45.82 52.36
N LYS A 104 31.45 45.81 53.67
CA LYS A 104 31.43 47.02 54.49
C LYS A 104 32.77 47.14 55.19
N THR A 105 33.65 47.89 54.53
CA THR A 105 34.46 48.96 55.13
C THR A 105 35.38 48.55 56.28
N SER A 106 36.53 47.99 55.91
CA SER A 106 37.80 48.41 56.53
C SER A 106 37.98 49.89 56.19
N THR A 107 37.93 50.79 57.17
CA THR A 107 38.65 52.09 57.22
C THR A 107 38.26 52.87 58.50
N ARG A 108 39.25 53.00 59.41
CA ARG A 108 39.61 54.23 60.19
C ARG A 108 38.94 54.55 61.54
N ARG A 109 39.74 54.38 62.61
CA ARG A 109 40.10 55.31 63.73
C ARG A 109 40.72 54.42 64.82
N LYS A 110 42.00 54.46 65.23
CA LYS A 110 42.93 55.55 65.59
C LYS A 110 42.27 56.59 66.50
N THR A 111 42.17 56.25 67.78
CA THR A 111 42.84 56.84 68.97
C THR A 111 42.08 56.38 70.21
#